data_AF-A0A957F3J0-F1
#
_entry.id   AF-A0A957F3J0-F1
#
_cell.length_a   1.000
_cell.length_b   1.000
_cell.length_c   1.000
_cell.angle_alpha   90.00
_cell.angle_beta   90.00
_cell.angle_gamma   90.00
#
_symmetry.space_group_name_H-M   'P 1'
#
loop_
_entity.id
_entity.type
_entity.pdbx_description
1 polymer ?
#
loop_
_entity_poly.entity_id
_entity_poly.type
_entity_poly.pdbx_seq_one_letter_code
_entity_poly.pdbx_strand_id
1 'polypeptide(L)'
;VAMDTSAAEAVPGVIAIFTAKDVPVNEYGLIFPDQPVLVGLGSSNPHADVSRWEGDQVAIIIAESETAAAKARSLIQIEWEPLPIIGSMAEALKDDVIIQPWHGSNILHKYQIRKGDMANGWAEADVILEGTYHLPYQEHAFLQPEAGVGYIDDKGRVTVEIGGQWAHEDREQVAHSLGLPEEEVRIIYP
;
A
#
# COMPACT_ATOMS: atom_id res chain seq x y z
N VAL A 1 13.67 -7.00 11.39
CA VAL A 1 14.04 -8.17 12.24
C VAL A 1 13.51 -8.09 13.66
N ALA A 2 13.33 -6.90 14.26
CA ALA A 2 12.67 -6.75 15.56
C ALA A 2 11.85 -5.46 15.61
N MET A 3 10.81 -5.42 16.47
CA MET A 3 10.04 -4.21 16.76
C MET A 3 9.57 -4.23 18.22
N ASP A 4 9.73 -3.10 18.91
CA ASP A 4 9.30 -2.88 20.30
C ASP A 4 8.42 -1.63 20.41
N THR A 5 7.20 -1.83 20.92
CA THR A 5 6.19 -0.79 21.15
C THR A 5 6.03 -0.44 22.63
N SER A 6 6.71 -1.13 23.55
CA SER A 6 6.46 -1.05 24.99
C SER A 6 6.60 0.37 25.57
N ALA A 7 7.62 1.11 25.15
CA ALA A 7 7.82 2.50 25.57
C ALA A 7 6.75 3.45 25.00
N ALA A 8 6.25 3.17 23.80
CA ALA A 8 5.19 3.94 23.15
C ALA A 8 3.83 3.69 23.80
N GLU A 9 3.52 2.44 24.16
CA GLU A 9 2.31 2.05 24.90
C GLU A 9 2.24 2.69 26.29
N ALA A 10 3.39 2.94 26.92
CA ALA A 10 3.47 3.56 28.25
C ALA A 10 3.24 5.09 28.25
N VAL A 11 3.08 5.73 27.08
CA VAL A 11 2.86 7.19 27.01
C VAL A 11 1.46 7.53 27.53
N PRO A 12 1.33 8.46 28.50
CA PRO A 12 0.02 8.92 28.96
C PRO A 12 -0.84 9.44 27.81
N GLY A 13 -2.08 8.95 27.72
CA GLY A 13 -3.03 9.28 26.65
C GLY A 13 -2.97 8.36 25.44
N VAL A 14 -2.05 7.39 25.37
CA VAL A 14 -2.12 6.30 24.39
C VAL A 14 -3.15 5.27 24.85
N ILE A 15 -4.03 4.88 23.92
CA ILE A 15 -5.13 3.94 24.14
C ILE A 15 -4.76 2.55 23.62
N ALA A 16 -4.23 2.49 22.40
CA ALA A 16 -3.82 1.24 21.75
C ALA A 16 -2.76 1.50 20.67
N ILE A 17 -1.93 0.48 20.42
CA ILE A 17 -1.05 0.43 19.26
C ILE A 17 -1.31 -0.90 18.55
N PHE A 18 -1.62 -0.83 17.27
CA PHE A 18 -1.84 -1.99 16.42
C PHE A 18 -0.68 -2.13 15.43
N THR A 19 -0.25 -3.37 15.19
CA THR A 19 0.80 -3.69 14.22
C THR A 19 0.30 -4.75 13.23
N ALA A 20 1.17 -5.18 12.31
CA ALA A 20 0.82 -6.19 11.31
C ALA A 20 0.22 -7.50 11.85
N LYS A 21 0.51 -7.85 13.11
CA LYS A 21 -0.06 -9.04 13.80
C LYS A 21 -1.54 -8.88 14.16
N ASP A 22 -2.03 -7.65 14.21
CA ASP A 22 -3.38 -7.32 14.64
C ASP A 22 -4.34 -7.14 13.44
N VAL A 23 -3.84 -7.25 12.21
CA VAL A 23 -4.64 -7.21 10.98
C VAL A 23 -5.06 -8.64 10.62
N PRO A 24 -6.37 -8.97 10.64
CA PRO A 24 -6.84 -10.34 10.39
C PRO A 24 -6.38 -10.90 9.06
N VAL A 25 -6.57 -10.13 7.98
CA VAL A 25 -6.10 -10.47 6.63
C VAL A 25 -5.21 -9.32 6.16
N ASN A 26 -3.90 -9.47 6.32
CA ASN A 26 -2.96 -8.37 6.11
C ASN A 26 -2.52 -8.22 4.66
N GLU A 27 -3.48 -7.96 3.78
CA GLU A 27 -3.25 -7.66 2.36
C GLU A 27 -4.41 -6.84 1.78
N TYR A 28 -4.10 -5.96 0.83
CA TYR A 28 -5.06 -5.20 0.04
C TYR A 28 -4.45 -4.85 -1.33
N GLY A 29 -5.26 -4.31 -2.23
CA GLY A 29 -4.82 -3.81 -3.52
C GLY A 29 -5.90 -3.91 -4.60
N LEU A 30 -6.06 -2.83 -5.37
CA LEU A 30 -7.16 -2.65 -6.33
C LEU A 30 -7.25 -3.72 -7.43
N ILE A 31 -6.11 -4.28 -7.83
CA ILE A 31 -6.04 -5.27 -8.91
C ILE A 31 -5.57 -6.63 -8.37
N PHE A 32 -4.53 -6.60 -7.54
CA PHE A 32 -3.99 -7.77 -6.85
C PHE A 32 -3.83 -7.41 -5.37
N PRO A 33 -4.17 -8.30 -4.43
CA PRO A 33 -3.94 -8.08 -3.00
C PRO A 33 -2.47 -8.33 -2.66
N ASP A 34 -1.57 -7.46 -3.14
CA ASP A 34 -0.11 -7.62 -3.04
C ASP A 34 0.55 -6.65 -2.06
N GLN A 35 -0.22 -5.77 -1.43
CA GLN A 35 0.25 -4.79 -0.46
C GLN A 35 -0.23 -5.15 0.96
N PRO A 36 0.66 -5.16 1.97
CA PRO A 36 0.23 -5.35 3.35
C PRO A 36 -0.44 -4.08 3.90
N VAL A 37 -1.51 -4.21 4.69
CA VAL A 37 -2.13 -3.07 5.40
C VAL A 37 -1.11 -2.44 6.36
N LEU A 38 -0.34 -3.28 7.06
CA LEU A 38 0.80 -2.87 7.86
C LEU A 38 1.98 -3.81 7.62
N VAL A 39 3.18 -3.26 7.41
CA VAL A 39 4.44 -4.00 7.39
C VAL A 39 4.87 -4.32 8.81
N GLY A 40 5.12 -5.59 9.11
CA GLY A 40 5.62 -5.98 10.42
C GLY A 40 5.67 -7.47 10.67
N LEU A 41 6.33 -7.81 11.77
CA LEU A 41 6.47 -9.18 12.26
C LEU A 41 5.13 -9.72 12.78
N GLY A 42 4.97 -11.05 12.70
CA GLY A 42 3.80 -11.75 13.25
C GLY A 42 2.52 -11.58 12.43
N SER A 43 2.63 -11.07 11.21
CA SER A 43 1.51 -10.93 10.29
C SER A 43 0.94 -12.28 9.82
N SER A 44 -0.35 -12.30 9.47
CA SER A 44 -0.97 -13.41 8.73
C SER A 44 -0.43 -13.54 7.30
N ASN A 45 0.08 -12.46 6.71
CA ASN A 45 0.76 -12.48 5.43
C ASN A 45 2.27 -12.78 5.64
N PRO A 46 2.79 -13.91 5.13
CA PRO A 46 4.19 -14.32 5.34
C PRO A 46 5.21 -13.43 4.63
N HIS A 47 4.78 -12.43 3.88
CA HIS A 47 5.62 -11.51 3.13
C HIS A 47 5.50 -10.05 3.60
N ALA A 48 4.73 -9.81 4.65
CA ALA A 48 4.49 -8.49 5.23
C ALA A 48 5.58 -8.06 6.22
N ASP A 49 6.60 -8.87 6.49
CA ASP A 49 7.74 -8.50 7.33
C ASP A 49 8.85 -7.73 6.57
N VAL A 50 8.65 -7.52 5.26
CA VAL A 50 9.55 -6.76 4.38
C VAL A 50 8.87 -5.47 3.93
N SER A 51 9.51 -4.33 4.21
CA SER A 51 9.15 -3.06 3.59
C SER A 51 9.72 -3.00 2.17
N ARG A 52 8.88 -2.58 1.21
CA ARG A 52 9.21 -2.50 -0.22
C ARG A 52 9.39 -1.07 -0.71
N TRP A 53 8.96 -0.08 0.08
CA TRP A 53 9.21 1.33 -0.19
C TRP A 53 9.13 2.16 1.10
N GLU A 54 9.65 3.38 1.06
CA GLU A 54 9.73 4.28 2.22
C GLU A 54 8.38 4.73 2.79
N GLY A 55 7.29 4.55 2.05
CA GLY A 55 5.93 4.90 2.46
C GLY A 55 5.18 3.82 3.23
N ASP A 56 5.77 2.64 3.44
CA ASP A 56 5.11 1.54 4.15
C ASP A 56 4.78 1.91 5.61
N GLN A 57 3.56 1.60 6.02
CA GLN A 57 3.08 1.82 7.38
C GLN A 57 3.39 0.59 8.24
N VAL A 58 3.89 0.81 9.46
CA VAL A 58 4.33 -0.27 10.36
C VAL A 58 3.45 -0.46 11.60
N ALA A 59 2.75 0.59 12.01
CA ALA A 59 1.87 0.59 13.17
C ALA A 59 0.82 1.71 13.10
N ILE A 60 -0.33 1.48 13.74
CA ILE A 60 -1.37 2.48 13.97
C ILE A 60 -1.40 2.79 15.47
N ILE A 61 -1.40 4.09 15.82
CA ILE A 61 -1.44 4.56 17.20
C ILE A 61 -2.78 5.25 17.45
N ILE A 62 -3.53 4.73 18.42
CA ILE A 62 -4.77 5.34 18.91
C ILE A 62 -4.45 6.06 20.22
N ALA A 63 -4.74 7.35 20.28
CA ALA A 63 -4.47 8.19 21.44
C ALA A 63 -5.54 9.27 21.64
N GLU A 64 -5.64 9.79 22.86
CA GLU A 64 -6.56 10.88 23.23
C GLU A 64 -6.19 12.23 22.58
N SER A 65 -4.96 12.37 22.08
CA SER A 65 -4.50 13.59 21.40
C SER A 65 -3.39 13.29 20.40
N GLU A 66 -3.26 14.17 19.39
CA GLU A 66 -2.16 14.13 18.42
C GLU A 66 -0.78 14.24 19.09
N THR A 67 -0.67 15.00 20.18
CA THR A 67 0.59 15.15 20.92
C THR A 67 1.01 13.84 21.58
N ALA A 68 0.07 13.10 22.18
CA ALA A 68 0.33 11.78 22.73
C ALA A 68 0.72 10.78 21.62
N ALA A 69 -0.02 10.77 20.51
CA ALA A 69 0.28 9.91 19.35
C ALA A 69 1.68 10.20 18.76
N ALA A 70 2.04 11.47 18.57
CA ALA A 70 3.33 11.87 18.03
C ALA A 70 4.50 11.48 18.97
N LYS A 71 4.29 11.62 20.29
CA LYS A 71 5.27 11.17 21.28
C LYS A 71 5.44 9.65 21.25
N ALA A 72 4.33 8.90 21.24
CA ALA A 72 4.36 7.44 21.14
C ALA A 72 5.08 6.98 19.86
N ARG A 73 4.80 7.61 18.71
CA ARG A 73 5.47 7.32 17.43
C ARG A 73 6.99 7.40 17.53
N SER A 74 7.53 8.39 18.24
CA SER A 74 8.99 8.56 18.42
C SER A 74 9.64 7.50 19.33
N LEU A 75 8.84 6.73 20.07
CA LEU A 75 9.30 5.71 21.01
C LEU A 75 9.18 4.28 20.48
N ILE A 76 8.54 4.08 19.34
CA ILE A 76 8.54 2.79 18.64
C ILE A 76 9.96 2.52 18.15
N GLN A 77 10.53 1.39 18.55
CA GLN A 77 11.86 0.97 18.14
C GLN A 77 11.75 -0.14 17.12
N ILE A 78 12.45 -0.01 15.99
CA ILE A 78 12.46 -1.01 14.92
C ILE A 78 13.90 -1.28 14.53
N GLU A 79 14.26 -2.55 14.50
CA GLU A 79 15.53 -3.03 13.95
C GLU A 79 15.29 -3.56 12.53
N TRP A 80 15.91 -2.89 11.56
CA TRP A 80 15.81 -3.22 10.14
C TRP A 80 17.03 -4.00 9.67
N GLU A 81 16.79 -4.99 8.82
CA GLU A 81 17.83 -5.58 7.97
C GLU A 81 17.78 -4.86 6.62
N PRO A 82 18.82 -4.10 6.24
CA PRO A 82 18.83 -3.43 4.94
C PRO A 82 18.87 -4.44 3.80
N LEU A 83 17.94 -4.33 2.86
CA LEU A 83 17.93 -5.10 1.62
C LEU A 83 18.46 -4.24 0.45
N PRO A 84 18.95 -4.85 -0.64
CA PRO A 84 19.34 -4.09 -1.82
C PRO A 84 18.15 -3.30 -2.39
N ILE A 85 18.38 -2.02 -2.66
CA ILE A 85 17.36 -1.12 -3.21
C ILE A 85 17.44 -1.13 -4.74
N ILE A 86 16.28 -1.24 -5.38
CA ILE A 86 16.14 -1.09 -6.83
C ILE A 86 15.63 0.33 -7.10
N GLY A 87 16.49 1.21 -7.62
CA GLY A 87 16.19 2.63 -7.80
C GLY A 87 15.78 3.01 -9.22
N SER A 88 15.80 2.05 -10.16
CA SER A 88 15.52 2.32 -11.58
C SER A 88 14.90 1.13 -12.30
N MET A 89 14.18 1.41 -13.40
CA MET A 89 13.65 0.36 -14.28
C MET A 89 14.76 -0.52 -14.87
N ALA A 90 15.91 0.06 -15.20
CA ALA A 90 17.03 -0.68 -15.79
C ALA A 90 17.64 -1.70 -14.80
N GLU A 91 17.61 -1.41 -13.49
CA GLU A 91 18.00 -2.36 -12.45
C GLU A 91 16.91 -3.41 -12.22
N ALA A 92 15.63 -3.00 -12.16
CA ALA A 92 14.51 -3.91 -11.99
C ALA A 92 14.48 -5.00 -13.07
N LEU A 93 14.74 -4.65 -14.34
CA LEU A 93 14.74 -5.57 -15.48
C LEU A 93 15.84 -6.64 -15.46
N LYS A 94 16.83 -6.54 -14.55
CA LYS A 94 17.87 -7.56 -14.41
C LYS A 94 17.40 -8.76 -13.59
N ASP A 95 16.36 -8.59 -12.79
CA ASP A 95 15.85 -9.58 -11.83
C ASP A 95 16.93 -10.12 -10.86
N ASP A 96 18.01 -9.36 -10.63
CA ASP A 96 19.05 -9.70 -9.63
C ASP A 96 18.47 -9.74 -8.20
N VAL A 97 17.45 -8.91 -7.95
CA VAL A 97 16.60 -8.90 -6.76
C VAL A 97 15.15 -8.81 -7.24
N ILE A 98 14.28 -9.67 -6.71
CA ILE A 98 12.85 -9.71 -7.08
C ILE A 98 12.05 -9.08 -5.93
N ILE A 99 11.40 -7.95 -6.18
CA ILE A 99 10.69 -7.15 -5.16
C ILE A 99 9.50 -7.93 -4.56
N GLN A 100 8.80 -8.68 -5.41
CA GLN A 100 7.69 -9.53 -5.02
C GLN A 100 8.01 -10.98 -5.43
N PRO A 101 8.64 -11.78 -4.54
CA PRO A 101 9.13 -13.11 -4.88
C PRO A 101 8.06 -14.07 -5.42
N TRP A 102 6.79 -13.89 -5.05
CA TRP A 102 5.67 -14.69 -5.55
C TRP A 102 5.31 -14.44 -7.03
N HIS A 103 5.76 -13.32 -7.62
CA HIS A 103 5.61 -13.06 -9.06
C HIS A 103 6.73 -13.65 -9.92
N GLY A 104 7.91 -13.91 -9.34
CA GLY A 104 9.06 -14.51 -10.04
C GLY A 104 9.79 -13.60 -11.04
N SER A 105 9.35 -12.35 -11.23
CA SER A 105 10.08 -11.31 -11.98
C SER A 105 9.63 -9.92 -11.51
N ASN A 106 10.42 -8.88 -11.81
CA ASN A 106 10.01 -7.49 -11.59
C ASN A 106 9.10 -6.93 -12.71
N ILE A 107 8.74 -7.75 -13.70
CA ILE A 107 7.79 -7.36 -14.76
C ILE A 107 6.38 -7.70 -14.29
N LEU A 108 5.63 -6.69 -13.83
CA LEU A 108 4.24 -6.86 -13.42
C LEU A 108 3.32 -7.27 -14.58
N HIS A 109 3.48 -6.63 -15.74
CA HIS A 109 2.63 -6.89 -16.91
C HIS A 109 3.32 -6.53 -18.23
N LYS A 110 2.94 -7.21 -19.32
CA LYS A 110 3.45 -6.95 -20.67
C LYS A 110 2.33 -6.94 -21.70
N TYR A 111 2.12 -5.78 -22.33
CA TYR A 111 1.21 -5.64 -23.47
C TYR A 111 1.97 -5.72 -24.79
N GLN A 112 1.37 -6.36 -25.79
CA GLN A 112 1.85 -6.35 -27.17
C GLN A 112 0.70 -6.05 -28.13
N ILE A 113 0.69 -4.86 -28.70
CA ILE A 113 -0.32 -4.42 -29.65
C ILE A 113 0.26 -4.57 -31.07
N ARG A 114 -0.43 -5.32 -31.93
CA ARG A 114 -0.06 -5.52 -33.34
C ARG A 114 -1.26 -5.23 -34.22
N LYS A 115 -1.12 -4.32 -35.18
CA LYS A 115 -2.18 -3.94 -36.11
C LYS A 115 -1.58 -3.55 -37.46
N GLY A 116 -2.09 -4.13 -38.54
CA GLY A 116 -1.60 -3.90 -39.90
C GLY A 116 -0.29 -4.66 -40.21
N ASP A 117 0.27 -4.37 -41.39
CA ASP A 117 1.57 -4.88 -41.83
C ASP A 117 2.62 -3.77 -41.67
N MET A 118 3.36 -3.85 -40.56
CA MET A 118 4.39 -2.86 -40.26
C MET A 118 5.58 -2.97 -41.21
N ALA A 119 5.92 -4.16 -41.70
CA ALA A 119 7.04 -4.32 -42.63
C ALA A 119 6.76 -3.58 -43.93
N ASN A 120 5.54 -3.70 -44.47
CA ASN A 120 5.14 -2.92 -45.63
C ASN A 120 5.07 -1.42 -45.33
N GLY A 121 4.50 -1.05 -44.17
CA GLY A 121 4.39 0.35 -43.74
C GLY A 121 5.75 1.05 -43.65
N TRP A 122 6.79 0.39 -43.13
CA TRP A 122 8.16 0.94 -43.12
C TRP A 122 8.78 1.01 -44.51
N ALA A 123 8.53 0.02 -45.37
CA ALA A 123 9.10 0.00 -46.72
C ALA A 123 8.52 1.07 -47.64
N GLU A 124 7.24 1.41 -47.47
CA GLU A 124 6.53 2.42 -48.28
C GLU A 124 6.64 3.86 -47.73
N ALA A 125 7.23 4.05 -46.55
CA ALA A 125 7.29 5.38 -45.91
C ALA A 125 8.34 6.30 -46.56
N ASP A 126 7.94 7.52 -46.91
CA ASP A 126 8.87 8.55 -47.39
C ASP A 126 9.81 9.08 -46.28
N VAL A 127 9.32 9.09 -45.03
CA VAL A 127 10.06 9.55 -43.85
C VAL A 127 9.70 8.68 -42.65
N ILE A 128 10.71 8.27 -41.89
CA ILE A 128 10.56 7.53 -40.62
C ILE A 128 11.12 8.41 -39.51
N LEU A 129 10.32 8.65 -38.47
CA LEU A 129 10.73 9.37 -37.27
C LEU A 129 10.62 8.45 -36.06
N GLU A 130 11.72 8.32 -35.31
CA GLU A 130 11.78 7.56 -34.07
C GLU A 130 12.20 8.49 -32.94
N GLY A 131 11.61 8.30 -31.77
CA GLY A 131 11.91 9.12 -30.59
C GLY A 131 11.69 8.35 -29.30
N THR A 132 12.55 8.62 -28.33
CA THR A 132 12.42 8.11 -26.96
C THR A 132 11.97 9.25 -26.06
N TYR A 133 10.88 9.03 -25.33
CA TYR A 133 10.27 10.02 -24.45
C TYR A 133 10.25 9.47 -23.03
N HIS A 134 10.58 10.32 -22.06
CA HIS A 134 10.49 10.02 -20.64
C HIS A 134 9.61 11.07 -19.98
N LEU A 135 8.65 10.63 -19.20
CA LEU A 135 7.78 11.49 -18.41
C LEU A 135 8.20 11.37 -16.93
N PRO A 136 8.22 12.46 -16.18
CA PRO A 136 8.49 12.40 -14.75
C PRO A 136 7.33 11.74 -13.99
N TYR A 137 7.58 11.38 -12.74
CA TYR A 137 6.50 11.13 -11.79
C TYR A 137 5.69 12.41 -11.57
N GLN A 138 4.37 12.27 -11.48
CA GLN A 138 3.45 13.36 -11.20
C GLN A 138 2.48 12.89 -10.11
N GLU A 139 2.31 13.72 -9.10
CA GLU A 139 1.31 13.51 -8.06
C GLU A 139 0.02 14.27 -8.41
N HIS A 140 -1.14 13.67 -8.08
CA HIS A 140 -2.47 14.24 -8.24
C HIS A 140 -2.61 15.59 -7.52
N ALA A 141 -2.06 15.71 -6.31
CA ALA A 141 -1.97 16.95 -5.54
C ALA A 141 -3.31 17.67 -5.38
N PHE A 142 -4.36 16.92 -5.03
CA PHE A 142 -5.66 17.50 -4.68
C PHE A 142 -5.55 18.38 -3.42
N LEU A 143 -6.40 19.41 -3.32
CA LEU A 143 -6.29 20.42 -2.26
C LEU A 143 -6.62 19.89 -0.85
N GLN A 144 -7.41 18.82 -0.76
CA GLN A 144 -7.81 18.19 0.49
C GLN A 144 -6.95 16.95 0.75
N PRO A 145 -6.00 16.97 1.70
CA PRO A 145 -5.22 15.78 2.06
C PRO A 145 -6.11 14.61 2.47
N GLU A 146 -5.60 13.38 2.34
CA GLU A 146 -6.32 12.19 2.76
C GLU A 146 -6.66 12.26 4.26
N ALA A 147 -7.93 12.04 4.57
CA ALA A 147 -8.45 12.02 5.93
C ALA A 147 -9.71 11.15 5.99
N GLY A 148 -9.96 10.58 7.16
CA GLY A 148 -11.16 9.78 7.39
C GLY A 148 -11.47 9.57 8.86
N VAL A 149 -12.68 9.10 9.12
CA VAL A 149 -13.17 8.75 10.46
C VAL A 149 -13.78 7.35 10.40
N GLY A 150 -13.34 6.47 11.30
CA GLY A 150 -13.89 5.14 11.50
C GLY A 150 -14.67 5.05 12.81
N TYR A 151 -15.84 4.42 12.81
CA TYR A 151 -16.66 4.20 14.00
C TYR A 151 -17.58 2.99 13.83
N ILE A 152 -18.11 2.47 14.95
CA ILE A 152 -19.18 1.47 14.93
C ILE A 152 -20.53 2.18 14.92
N ASP A 153 -21.38 1.91 13.92
CA ASP A 153 -22.68 2.56 13.81
C ASP A 153 -23.76 1.95 14.74
N ASP A 154 -24.96 2.53 14.71
CA ASP A 154 -26.11 2.10 15.52
C ASP A 154 -26.60 0.67 15.20
N LYS A 155 -26.15 0.09 14.08
CA LYS A 155 -26.43 -1.28 13.66
C LYS A 155 -25.27 -2.23 13.94
N GLY A 156 -24.21 -1.75 14.59
CA GLY A 156 -23.03 -2.56 14.93
C GLY A 156 -22.06 -2.78 13.78
N ARG A 157 -22.16 -2.00 12.69
CA ARG A 157 -21.29 -2.13 11.51
C ARG A 157 -20.06 -1.25 11.63
N VAL A 158 -18.94 -1.69 11.07
CA VAL A 158 -17.76 -0.86 10.86
C VAL A 158 -18.10 0.17 9.79
N THR A 159 -18.18 1.45 10.18
CA THR A 159 -18.45 2.56 9.27
C THR A 159 -17.22 3.42 9.11
N VAL A 160 -16.89 3.75 7.86
CA VAL A 160 -15.75 4.58 7.49
C VAL A 160 -16.25 5.74 6.61
N GLU A 161 -16.07 6.95 7.11
CA GLU A 161 -16.27 8.20 6.37
C GLU A 161 -14.91 8.66 5.81
N ILE A 162 -14.73 8.59 4.49
CA ILE A 162 -13.46 8.87 3.81
C ILE A 162 -13.70 9.59 2.49
N GLY A 163 -12.72 10.38 2.05
CA GLY A 163 -12.65 10.84 0.66
C GLY A 163 -12.21 9.69 -0.25
N GLY A 164 -12.94 9.43 -1.33
CA GLY A 164 -12.62 8.35 -2.27
C GLY A 164 -13.33 8.49 -3.61
N GLN A 165 -13.08 7.54 -4.51
CA GLN A 165 -13.61 7.56 -5.88
C GLN A 165 -14.44 6.32 -6.23
N TRP A 166 -14.38 5.26 -5.41
CA TRP A 166 -15.04 3.99 -5.66
C TRP A 166 -15.48 3.29 -4.36
N ALA A 167 -16.61 3.73 -3.79
CA ALA A 167 -17.02 3.30 -2.45
C ALA A 167 -17.27 1.79 -2.31
N HIS A 168 -17.62 1.10 -3.40
CA HIS A 168 -17.78 -0.35 -3.42
C HIS A 168 -16.45 -1.07 -3.21
N GLU A 169 -15.41 -0.63 -3.91
CA GLU A 169 -14.07 -1.18 -3.82
C GLU A 169 -13.46 -0.93 -2.44
N ASP A 170 -13.62 0.26 -1.88
CA ASP A 170 -13.17 0.55 -0.52
C ASP A 170 -13.87 -0.35 0.51
N ARG A 171 -15.16 -0.64 0.30
CA ARG A 171 -15.92 -1.54 1.18
C ARG A 171 -15.37 -2.96 1.10
N GLU A 172 -15.13 -3.45 -0.11
CA GLU A 172 -14.56 -4.77 -0.37
C GLU A 172 -13.17 -4.91 0.27
N GLN A 173 -12.28 -3.93 0.09
CA GLN A 173 -10.94 -3.95 0.66
C GLN A 173 -10.91 -3.84 2.19
N VAL A 174 -11.76 -2.99 2.78
CA VAL A 174 -11.88 -2.87 4.25
C VAL A 174 -12.47 -4.15 4.84
N ALA A 175 -13.52 -4.71 4.24
CA ALA A 175 -14.11 -5.97 4.68
C ALA A 175 -13.11 -7.13 4.62
N HIS A 176 -12.39 -7.24 3.49
CA HIS A 176 -11.31 -8.23 3.31
C HIS A 176 -10.26 -8.10 4.40
N SER A 177 -9.68 -6.90 4.58
CA SER A 177 -8.60 -6.66 5.54
C SER A 177 -8.99 -6.98 6.99
N LEU A 178 -10.24 -6.67 7.36
CA LEU A 178 -10.80 -6.94 8.68
C LEU A 178 -11.29 -8.39 8.84
N GLY A 179 -11.33 -9.19 7.77
CA GLY A 179 -11.90 -10.54 7.79
C GLY A 179 -13.40 -10.56 8.09
N LEU A 180 -14.13 -9.52 7.67
CA LEU A 180 -15.56 -9.36 7.91
C LEU A 180 -16.37 -9.58 6.62
N PRO A 181 -17.65 -9.99 6.73
CA PRO A 181 -18.60 -9.90 5.62
C PRO A 181 -18.79 -8.44 5.18
N GLU A 182 -18.93 -8.20 3.87
CA GLU A 182 -19.11 -6.85 3.32
C GLU A 182 -20.32 -6.11 3.90
N GLU A 183 -21.39 -6.81 4.25
CA GLU A 183 -22.58 -6.24 4.86
C GLU A 183 -22.35 -5.66 6.27
N GLU A 184 -21.28 -6.07 6.94
CA GLU A 184 -20.83 -5.54 8.23
C GLU A 184 -19.97 -4.28 8.08
N VAL A 185 -19.65 -3.89 6.83
CA VAL A 185 -18.86 -2.70 6.51
C VAL A 185 -19.70 -1.68 5.74
N ARG A 186 -19.55 -0.41 6.12
CA ARG A 186 -20.22 0.72 5.45
C ARG A 186 -19.20 1.80 5.12
N ILE A 187 -19.11 2.15 3.85
CA ILE A 187 -18.34 3.30 3.37
C ILE A 187 -19.28 4.47 3.08
N ILE A 188 -18.86 5.67 3.49
CA ILE A 188 -19.56 6.93 3.23
C ILE A 188 -18.53 7.90 2.63
N TYR A 189 -18.87 8.45 1.46
CA TYR A 189 -18.12 9.55 0.87
C TYR A 189 -18.85 10.88 1.18
N PRO A 190 -18.19 11.83 1.86
CA PRO A 190 -18.78 13.11 2.23
C PRO A 190 -18.85 14.12 1.07
#